data_AF-A0A9D6LF55-F1
#
_entry.id   AF-A0A9D6LF55-F1
#
_cell.length_a   1.000
_cell.length_b   1.000
_cell.length_c   1.000
_cell.angle_alpha   90.00
_cell.angle_beta   90.00
_cell.angle_gamma   90.00
#
_symmetry.space_group_name_H-M   'P 1'
#
loop_
_entity.id
_entity.type
_entity.pdbx_description
1 polymer ?
#
loop_
_entity_poly.entity_id
_entity_poly.type
_entity_poly.pdbx_seq_one_letter_code
_entity_poly.pdbx_strand_id
1 'polypeptide(L)'
;MPVQIGLTADNVLHKAADEPYVGPKQLGGGFKVTMNKMLMLYGDAVENFSNFAGAFPTYAGGAEISLGSDVYVRGGLFGFREKGWSFGGGWVGPKIGVSYGYQNRHEQANRSFDHAITMDIFM
;
A
#
# COMPACT_ATOMS: atom_id res chain seq x y z
N MET A 1 -7.80 -15.84 -15.08
CA MET A 1 -7.05 -14.83 -14.32
C MET A 1 -7.76 -14.64 -12.99
N PRO A 2 -7.16 -15.00 -11.85
CA PRO A 2 -7.80 -14.77 -10.57
C PRO A 2 -7.80 -13.27 -10.25
N VAL A 3 -8.96 -12.78 -9.83
CA VAL A 3 -9.17 -11.43 -9.32
C VAL A 3 -9.51 -11.56 -7.84
N GLN A 4 -8.84 -10.78 -7.01
CA GLN A 4 -9.15 -10.64 -5.58
C GLN A 4 -9.61 -9.22 -5.34
N ILE A 5 -10.66 -9.07 -4.54
CA ILE A 5 -11.20 -7.77 -4.14
C ILE A 5 -11.11 -7.74 -2.61
N GLY A 6 -10.55 -6.65 -2.09
CA GLY A 6 -10.44 -6.38 -0.67
C GLY A 6 -11.27 -5.16 -0.29
N LEU A 7 -11.75 -5.14 0.95
CA LEU A 7 -12.35 -3.97 1.56
C LEU A 7 -11.55 -3.67 2.83
N THR A 8 -11.31 -2.39 3.09
CA THR A 8 -10.70 -1.91 4.32
C THR A 8 -11.65 -0.95 5.02
N ALA A 9 -11.79 -1.10 6.32
CA ALA A 9 -12.58 -0.20 7.14
C ALA A 9 -11.91 -0.13 8.52
N ASP A 10 -11.36 1.04 8.85
CA ASP A 10 -10.63 1.28 10.08
C ASP A 10 -11.23 2.46 10.85
N ASN A 11 -11.22 2.38 12.18
CA ASN A 11 -11.77 3.36 13.10
C ASN A 11 -13.22 3.77 12.77
N VAL A 12 -14.04 2.78 12.35
CA VAL A 12 -15.41 3.02 11.86
C VAL A 12 -16.39 3.45 12.96
N LEU A 13 -16.16 2.95 14.19
CA LEU A 13 -17.04 3.12 15.36
C LEU A 13 -16.67 4.31 16.25
N HIS A 14 -15.38 4.64 16.34
CA HIS A 14 -14.91 5.71 17.21
C HIS A 14 -15.06 7.05 16.51
N LYS A 15 -15.64 8.04 17.20
CA LYS A 15 -15.56 9.42 16.76
C LYS A 15 -14.10 9.84 16.90
N ALA A 16 -13.44 10.07 15.79
CA ALA A 16 -12.03 10.50 15.76
C ALA A 16 -11.78 11.84 16.50
N ALA A 17 -12.84 12.53 16.96
CA ALA A 17 -12.78 13.68 17.86
C ALA A 17 -12.47 13.34 19.33
N ASP A 18 -12.72 12.11 19.80
CA ASP A 18 -12.58 11.75 21.21
C ASP A 18 -11.17 11.24 21.58
N GLU A 19 -10.33 10.88 20.61
CA GLU A 19 -8.98 10.36 20.85
C GLU A 19 -7.95 10.95 19.87
N PRO A 20 -7.12 11.94 20.28
CA PRO A 20 -6.12 12.57 19.41
C PRO A 20 -4.99 11.63 18.94
N TYR A 21 -4.91 10.43 19.51
CA TYR A 21 -3.93 9.39 19.14
C TYR A 21 -4.50 8.33 18.20
N VAL A 22 -5.81 8.34 17.93
CA VAL A 22 -6.42 7.42 16.97
C VAL A 22 -6.36 8.10 15.60
N GLY A 23 -5.72 7.42 14.65
CA GLY A 23 -5.60 7.90 13.28
C GLY A 23 -6.96 8.21 12.62
N PRO A 24 -6.96 8.90 11.47
CA PRO A 24 -8.21 9.23 10.77
C PRO A 24 -9.02 7.97 10.45
N LYS A 25 -10.35 8.10 10.44
CA LYS A 25 -11.23 7.02 9.96
C LYS A 25 -10.92 6.73 8.50
N GLN A 26 -10.83 5.46 8.13
CA GLN A 26 -10.52 5.04 6.76
C GLN A 26 -11.57 4.07 6.26
N LEU A 27 -12.02 4.27 5.02
CA LEU A 27 -12.89 3.31 4.34
C LEU A 27 -12.45 3.21 2.89
N GLY A 28 -12.26 1.99 2.40
CA GLY A 28 -11.73 1.81 1.07
C GLY A 28 -11.95 0.42 0.51
N GLY A 29 -11.63 0.31 -0.77
CA GLY A 29 -11.62 -0.95 -1.49
C GLY A 29 -10.35 -1.06 -2.30
N GLY A 30 -9.93 -2.30 -2.51
CA GLY A 30 -8.76 -2.63 -3.29
C GLY A 30 -9.04 -3.81 -4.20
N PHE A 31 -8.25 -3.91 -5.26
CA PHE A 31 -8.24 -5.08 -6.11
C PHE A 31 -6.82 -5.53 -6.40
N LYS A 32 -6.67 -6.85 -6.57
CA LYS A 32 -5.48 -7.50 -7.06
C LYS A 32 -5.87 -8.37 -8.24
N VAL A 33 -5.18 -8.20 -9.37
CA VAL A 33 -5.36 -9.04 -10.56
C VAL A 33 -4.05 -9.72 -10.91
N THR A 34 -4.06 -11.05 -10.95
CA THR A 34 -2.92 -11.83 -11.46
C THR A 34 -3.16 -12.10 -12.94
N MET A 35 -2.42 -11.38 -13.78
CA MET A 35 -2.52 -11.50 -15.24
C MET A 35 -1.89 -12.81 -15.71
N ASN A 36 -0.69 -13.12 -15.20
CA ASN A 36 0.01 -14.37 -15.44
C ASN A 36 0.92 -14.70 -14.23
N LYS A 37 1.74 -15.75 -14.35
CA LYS A 37 2.68 -16.15 -13.27
C LYS A 37 3.76 -15.10 -12.97
N MET A 38 3.96 -14.13 -13.85
CA MET A 38 4.99 -13.11 -13.73
C MET A 38 4.43 -11.75 -13.30
N LEU A 39 3.23 -11.36 -13.74
CA LEU A 39 2.70 -10.02 -13.56
C LEU A 39 1.44 -10.01 -12.69
N MET A 40 1.49 -9.20 -11.64
CA MET A 40 0.36 -8.87 -10.78
C MET A 40 0.15 -7.36 -10.77
N LEU A 41 -1.11 -6.94 -10.78
CA LEU A 41 -1.52 -5.54 -10.71
C LEU A 41 -2.36 -5.31 -9.46
N TYR A 42 -2.20 -4.14 -8.86
CA TYR A 42 -2.87 -3.70 -7.64
C TYR A 42 -3.50 -2.33 -7.88
N GLY A 43 -4.65 -2.10 -7.27
CA GLY A 43 -5.28 -0.80 -7.26
C GLY A 43 -6.15 -0.63 -6.03
N ASP A 44 -5.94 0.45 -5.30
CA ASP A 44 -6.64 0.77 -4.06
C ASP A 44 -7.24 2.18 -4.14
N ALA A 45 -8.44 2.30 -3.58
CA ALA A 45 -9.14 3.55 -3.37
C ALA A 45 -9.57 3.61 -1.90
N VAL A 46 -8.95 4.50 -1.14
CA VAL A 46 -9.20 4.67 0.29
C VAL A 46 -9.62 6.10 0.57
N GLU A 47 -10.77 6.28 1.19
CA GLU A 47 -11.24 7.57 1.66
C GLU A 47 -10.83 7.77 3.12
N ASN A 48 -10.06 8.83 3.34
CA ASN A 48 -9.55 9.22 4.66
C ASN A 48 -10.41 10.36 5.21
N PHE A 49 -11.02 10.15 6.36
CA PHE A 49 -11.84 11.13 7.05
C PHE A 49 -11.00 11.81 8.12
N SER A 50 -10.34 12.91 7.75
CA SER A 50 -9.54 13.70 8.69
C SER A 50 -10.42 14.54 9.60
N ASN A 51 -10.02 14.62 10.88
CA ASN A 51 -10.67 15.46 11.90
C ASN A 51 -10.65 16.95 11.58
N PHE A 52 -9.65 17.41 10.83
CA PHE A 52 -9.37 18.85 10.66
C PHE A 52 -9.50 19.34 9.22
N ALA A 53 -9.56 18.43 8.24
CA ALA A 53 -9.48 18.79 6.82
C ALA A 53 -10.57 18.19 5.93
N GLY A 54 -11.60 17.57 6.51
CA GLY A 54 -12.66 16.88 5.77
C GLY A 54 -12.22 15.53 5.18
N ALA A 55 -13.14 14.86 4.49
CA ALA A 55 -12.86 13.60 3.80
C ALA A 55 -12.05 13.85 2.52
N PHE A 56 -11.03 13.04 2.28
CA PHE A 56 -10.29 13.07 1.01
C PHE A 56 -9.97 11.66 0.51
N PRO A 57 -10.17 11.40 -0.79
CA PRO A 57 -9.82 10.12 -1.37
C PRO A 57 -8.30 10.02 -1.61
N THR A 58 -7.78 8.82 -1.46
CA THR A 58 -6.41 8.43 -1.77
C THR A 58 -6.45 7.24 -2.72
N TYR A 59 -5.86 7.41 -3.90
CA TYR A 59 -5.75 6.35 -4.89
C TYR A 59 -4.32 5.86 -4.95
N ALA A 60 -4.15 4.55 -4.96
CA ALA A 60 -2.88 3.90 -5.17
C ALA A 60 -3.03 2.86 -6.29
N GLY A 61 -1.98 2.70 -7.09
CA GLY A 61 -1.91 1.69 -8.13
C GLY A 61 -0.49 1.16 -8.22
N GLY A 62 -0.33 -0.12 -8.48
CA GLY A 62 0.98 -0.73 -8.55
C GLY A 62 1.02 -1.99 -9.37
N ALA A 63 2.23 -2.45 -9.64
CA ALA A 63 2.52 -3.67 -10.33
C ALA A 63 3.65 -4.42 -9.62
N GLU A 64 3.60 -5.74 -9.69
CA GLU A 64 4.66 -6.63 -9.26
C GLU A 64 5.01 -7.58 -10.40
N ILE A 65 6.31 -7.76 -10.60
CA ILE A 65 6.90 -8.62 -11.61
C ILE A 65 7.76 -9.67 -10.92
N SER A 66 7.39 -10.94 -11.04
CA SER A 66 8.20 -12.08 -10.63
C SER A 66 9.33 -12.30 -11.63
N LEU A 67 10.57 -12.22 -11.15
CA LEU A 67 11.82 -12.43 -11.88
C LEU A 67 12.35 -13.85 -11.62
N GLY A 68 11.49 -14.84 -11.75
CA GLY A 68 11.79 -16.24 -11.43
C GLY A 68 10.76 -16.86 -10.50
N SER A 69 11.15 -17.93 -9.81
CA SER A 69 10.31 -18.59 -8.80
C SER A 69 10.31 -17.83 -7.46
N ASP A 70 11.43 -17.18 -7.14
CA ASP A 70 11.68 -16.73 -5.77
C ASP A 70 11.88 -15.20 -5.68
N VAL A 71 12.23 -14.53 -6.78
CA VAL A 71 12.54 -13.09 -6.78
C VAL A 71 11.42 -12.31 -7.42
N TYR A 72 11.08 -11.16 -6.86
CA TYR A 72 10.13 -10.23 -7.44
C TYR A 72 10.59 -8.78 -7.30
N VAL A 73 10.07 -7.92 -8.17
CA VAL A 73 10.17 -6.45 -8.07
C VAL A 73 8.78 -5.86 -8.11
N ARG A 74 8.56 -4.77 -7.38
CA ARG A 74 7.28 -4.07 -7.30
C ARG A 74 7.48 -2.57 -7.44
N GLY A 75 6.52 -1.92 -8.08
CA GLY A 75 6.47 -0.47 -8.21
C GLY A 75 5.06 0.02 -8.07
N GLY A 76 4.89 1.20 -7.47
CA GLY A 76 3.59 1.80 -7.25
C GLY A 76 3.62 3.31 -7.41
N LEU A 77 2.45 3.84 -7.76
CA LEU A 77 2.14 5.26 -7.75
C LEU A 77 0.96 5.46 -6.79
N PHE A 78 0.99 6.53 -6.01
CA PHE A 78 -0.12 6.92 -5.16
C PHE A 78 -0.31 8.43 -5.25
N GLY A 79 -1.56 8.88 -5.22
CA GLY A 79 -1.88 10.25 -5.60
C GLY A 79 -3.30 10.69 -5.34
N PHE A 80 -3.43 11.78 -4.58
CA PHE A 80 -4.45 12.83 -4.78
C PHE A 80 -3.94 14.13 -4.13
N ARG A 81 -3.79 14.10 -2.79
CA ARG A 81 -3.16 15.17 -1.99
C ARG A 81 -1.68 14.91 -1.72
N GLU A 82 -1.33 13.64 -1.50
CA GLU A 82 0.05 13.16 -1.39
C GLU A 82 0.39 12.45 -2.70
N LYS A 83 1.31 13.02 -3.49
CA LYS A 83 1.78 12.38 -4.72
C LYS A 83 3.08 11.67 -4.43
N GLY A 84 3.21 10.44 -4.86
CA GLY A 84 4.42 9.70 -4.64
C GLY A 84 4.55 8.46 -5.50
N TRP A 85 5.71 7.85 -5.37
CA TRP A 85 6.02 6.59 -6.01
C TRP A 85 6.77 5.71 -5.03
N SER A 86 6.59 4.41 -5.20
CA SER A 86 7.33 3.39 -4.47
C SER A 86 7.99 2.43 -5.45
N PHE A 87 9.13 1.89 -5.03
CA PHE A 87 9.82 0.82 -5.72
C PHE A 87 10.40 -0.12 -4.68
N GLY A 88 10.35 -1.41 -4.95
CA GLY A 88 10.93 -2.39 -4.07
C GLY A 88 11.11 -3.72 -4.77
N GLY A 89 11.66 -4.65 -4.03
CA GLY A 89 11.82 -6.01 -4.48
C GLY A 89 12.07 -6.93 -3.31
N GLY A 90 11.93 -8.21 -3.56
CA GLY A 90 12.14 -9.20 -2.53
C GLY A 90 12.51 -10.54 -3.11
N TRP A 91 12.99 -11.38 -2.21
CA TRP A 91 13.24 -12.78 -2.43
C TRP A 91 12.41 -13.58 -1.42
N VAL A 92 11.77 -14.63 -1.88
CA VAL A 92 10.92 -15.54 -1.10
C VAL A 92 11.53 -16.92 -1.21
N GLY A 93 12.17 -17.38 -0.13
CA GLY A 93 12.62 -18.74 0.02
C GLY A 93 11.59 -19.64 0.71
N PRO A 94 11.89 -20.94 0.87
CA PRO A 94 10.95 -21.92 1.44
C PRO A 94 10.53 -21.65 2.90
N LYS A 95 11.35 -20.93 3.66
CA LYS A 95 11.13 -20.66 5.10
C LYS A 95 11.30 -19.20 5.48
N ILE A 96 11.92 -18.41 4.61
CA ILE A 96 12.27 -17.02 4.88
C ILE A 96 12.02 -16.22 3.61
N GLY A 97 11.34 -15.08 3.75
CA GLY A 97 11.26 -14.03 2.75
C GLY A 97 12.00 -12.79 3.23
N VAL A 98 12.68 -12.09 2.32
CA VAL A 98 13.26 -10.79 2.59
C VAL A 98 12.81 -9.84 1.51
N SER A 99 12.29 -8.67 1.90
CA SER A 99 11.94 -7.62 0.96
C SER A 99 12.48 -6.27 1.41
N TYR A 100 12.77 -5.45 0.40
CA TYR A 100 13.14 -4.07 0.57
C TYR A 100 12.19 -3.19 -0.22
N GLY A 101 11.74 -2.11 0.40
CA GLY A 101 10.88 -1.10 -0.19
C GLY A 101 11.48 0.28 0.01
N TYR A 102 11.37 1.09 -1.03
CA TYR A 102 11.65 2.50 -1.02
C TYR A 102 10.39 3.26 -1.44
N GLN A 103 10.08 4.33 -0.73
CA GLN A 103 8.94 5.18 -1.01
C GLN A 103 9.37 6.64 -0.99
N ASN A 104 9.00 7.37 -2.03
CA ASN A 104 9.14 8.82 -2.09
C ASN A 104 7.74 9.42 -2.06
N ARG A 105 7.47 10.24 -1.03
CA ARG A 105 6.19 10.91 -0.84
C ARG A 105 6.38 12.42 -0.89
N HIS A 106 5.49 13.08 -1.60
CA HIS A 106 5.44 14.53 -1.73
C HIS A 106 4.13 15.04 -1.15
N GLU A 107 4.23 15.65 0.03
CA GLU A 107 3.20 16.51 0.60
C GLU A 107 3.55 17.97 0.30
N GLN A 108 2.53 18.82 0.20
CA GLN A 108 2.62 20.22 -0.26
C GLN A 108 3.83 21.03 0.25
N ALA A 109 4.33 20.77 1.46
CA ALA A 109 5.50 21.44 2.03
C ALA A 109 6.68 20.51 2.37
N ASN A 110 6.52 19.18 2.28
CA ASN A 110 7.52 18.21 2.72
C ASN A 110 7.69 17.05 1.74
N ARG A 111 8.95 16.69 1.49
CA ARG A 111 9.32 15.48 0.78
C ARG A 111 9.85 14.47 1.79
N SER A 112 9.21 13.32 1.92
CA SER A 112 9.71 12.22 2.75
C SER A 112 10.21 11.07 1.88
N PHE A 113 11.24 10.40 2.40
CA PHE A 113 11.85 9.23 1.79
C PHE A 113 11.85 8.14 2.84
N ASP A 114 11.05 7.10 2.60
CA ASP A 114 10.88 6.01 3.53
C ASP A 114 11.56 4.76 2.97
N HIS A 115 12.32 4.09 3.82
CA HIS A 115 12.98 2.83 3.52
C HIS A 115 12.44 1.78 4.47
N ALA A 116 12.03 0.63 3.94
CA ALA A 116 11.52 -0.49 4.71
C ALA A 116 12.28 -1.76 4.33
N ILE A 117 12.79 -2.46 5.33
CA ILE A 117 13.30 -3.83 5.18
C ILE A 117 12.34 -4.72 5.96
N THR A 118 11.79 -5.73 5.31
CA THR A 118 10.86 -6.69 5.91
C THR A 118 11.45 -8.09 5.78
N MET A 119 11.41 -8.84 6.87
CA MET A 119 11.77 -10.25 6.89
C MET A 119 10.56 -11.04 7.38
N ASP A 120 10.11 -11.97 6.54
CA ASP A 120 8.99 -12.86 6.82
C ASP A 120 9.54 -14.25 7.11
N ILE A 121 9.10 -14.86 8.22
CA ILE A 121 9.45 -16.24 8.57
C ILE A 121 8.20 -17.08 8.40
N PHE A 122 8.28 -18.07 7.51
CA PHE A 122 7.20 -19.01 7.25
C PHE A 122 7.39 -20.24 8.12
N MET A 123 6.38 -20.55 8.96
CA MET A 123 6.34 -21.74 9.81
C MET A 123 5.53 -22.86 9.16
#